data_AF-A0A532ELV1-F1
#
_entry.id   AF-A0A532ELV1-F1
#
_cell.length_a   1.000
_cell.length_b   1.000
_cell.length_c   1.000
_cell.angle_alpha   90.00
_cell.angle_beta   90.00
_cell.angle_gamma   90.00
#
_symmetry.space_group_name_H-M   'P 1'
#
loop_
_entity.id
_entity.type
_entity.pdbx_description
1 polymer ?
#
loop_
_entity_poly.entity_id
_entity_poly.type
_entity_poly.pdbx_seq_one_letter_code
_entity_poly.pdbx_strand_id
1 'polypeptide(L)'
;MSVETEDAFQKELVELFVQEAQEWLQQIHVALDELQQSPPSERHRALAQTIKVGVTNLGGSAATLKLSDVERASFSALPFVEAVQDPSARISTDDFIALCKQLGHIHGALTRATGVTFEAEDVPASSEDPPTMIPTKEFLTLLRGLKDEGITSNAFHRNLVQTMLAQAEGLMERGVEQCNMSSIHEFLERSAEGEQGFLDVVQQELPHLTAIIHTLKTSGDALSTPSSDLQNAVERVAQLWSAAQQVNASHAMLFFMGLHSFLTIVTQHRVVVGATRYDAIQSRLDQNLVGIEKWADNGRMERMAIQRVLPCAP
;
A
#
# COMPACT_ATOMS: atom_id res chain seq x y z
N MET A 1 8.65 45.49 8.83
CA MET A 1 7.42 45.00 8.18
C MET A 1 7.68 44.08 6.98
N SER A 2 8.88 44.04 6.38
CA SER A 2 9.13 43.25 5.14
C SER A 2 9.85 41.91 5.33
N VAL A 3 10.37 41.61 6.52
CA VAL A 3 11.15 40.37 6.78
C VAL A 3 10.23 39.23 7.22
N GLU A 4 9.18 39.52 8.01
CA GLU A 4 8.20 38.51 8.46
C GLU A 4 7.33 37.97 7.32
N THR A 5 7.09 38.78 6.27
CA THR A 5 6.29 38.36 5.10
C THR A 5 7.07 37.46 4.15
N GLU A 6 8.38 37.67 4.01
CA GLU A 6 9.24 36.82 3.18
C GLU A 6 9.45 35.45 3.84
N ASP A 7 9.64 35.42 5.16
CA ASP A 7 9.80 34.17 5.92
C ASP A 7 8.51 33.31 5.91
N ALA A 8 7.34 33.95 5.98
CA ALA A 8 6.05 33.27 5.85
C ALA A 8 5.83 32.68 4.45
N PHE A 9 6.22 33.41 3.39
CA PHE A 9 6.12 32.94 2.01
C PHE A 9 7.10 31.79 1.72
N GLN A 10 8.34 31.88 2.20
CA GLN A 10 9.31 30.80 2.08
C GLN A 10 8.85 29.54 2.81
N LYS A 11 8.21 29.69 3.98
CA LYS A 11 7.64 28.56 4.72
C LYS A 11 6.50 27.88 3.95
N GLU A 12 5.60 28.65 3.35
CA GLU A 12 4.51 28.13 2.51
C GLU A 12 5.03 27.38 1.28
N LEU A 13 6.09 27.91 0.64
CA LEU A 13 6.74 27.23 -0.49
C LEU A 13 7.40 25.91 -0.08
N VAL A 14 8.00 25.85 1.10
CA VAL A 14 8.57 24.61 1.65
C VAL A 14 7.46 23.61 1.98
N GLU A 15 6.33 24.04 2.54
CA GLU A 15 5.18 23.17 2.84
C GLU A 15 4.56 22.57 1.57
N LEU A 16 4.40 23.38 0.50
CA LEU A 16 3.95 22.90 -0.81
C LEU A 16 4.93 21.91 -1.43
N PHE A 17 6.23 22.19 -1.32
CA PHE A 17 7.26 21.29 -1.79
C PHE A 17 7.30 19.98 -1.02
N VAL A 18 7.05 19.99 0.30
CA VAL A 18 6.93 18.77 1.10
C VAL A 18 5.79 17.90 0.58
N GLN A 19 4.63 18.47 0.30
CA GLN A 19 3.49 17.74 -0.27
C GLN A 19 3.82 17.17 -1.65
N GLU A 20 4.37 18.00 -2.54
CA GLU A 20 4.80 17.56 -3.87
C GLU A 20 5.84 16.43 -3.78
N ALA A 21 6.79 16.55 -2.85
CA ALA A 21 7.83 15.55 -2.64
C ALA A 21 7.26 14.24 -2.11
N GLN A 22 6.27 14.28 -1.21
CA GLN A 22 5.56 13.08 -0.76
C GLN A 22 4.85 12.37 -1.91
N GLU A 23 4.15 13.11 -2.78
CA GLU A 23 3.47 12.54 -3.94
C GLU A 23 4.46 11.87 -4.91
N TRP A 24 5.57 12.56 -5.21
CA TRP A 24 6.61 12.00 -6.07
C TRP A 24 7.28 10.78 -5.47
N LEU A 25 7.62 10.82 -4.18
CA LEU A 25 8.19 9.66 -3.48
C LEU A 25 7.22 8.48 -3.50
N GLN A 26 5.93 8.70 -3.26
CA GLN A 26 4.93 7.64 -3.31
C GLN A 26 4.83 7.01 -4.71
N GLN A 27 4.78 7.83 -5.76
CA GLN A 27 4.74 7.35 -7.14
C GLN A 27 6.00 6.58 -7.52
N ILE A 28 7.16 7.03 -7.06
CA ILE A 28 8.44 6.35 -7.26
C ILE A 28 8.44 4.98 -6.56
N HIS A 29 7.99 4.90 -5.31
CA HIS A 29 7.92 3.62 -4.57
C HIS A 29 7.01 2.62 -5.26
N VAL A 30 5.79 3.03 -5.65
CA VAL A 30 4.85 2.16 -6.37
C VAL A 30 5.46 1.69 -7.70
N ALA A 31 6.12 2.60 -8.43
CA ALA A 31 6.75 2.24 -9.69
C ALA A 31 7.92 1.25 -9.51
N LEU A 32 8.65 1.38 -8.41
CA LEU A 32 9.80 0.54 -8.07
C LEU A 32 9.36 -0.86 -7.62
N ASP A 33 8.32 -0.95 -6.79
CA ASP A 33 7.72 -2.22 -6.38
C ASP A 33 7.18 -2.99 -7.57
N GLU A 34 6.53 -2.31 -8.52
CA GLU A 34 6.01 -2.94 -9.73
C GLU A 34 7.14 -3.36 -10.67
N LEU A 35 8.22 -2.57 -10.80
CA LEU A 35 9.42 -2.98 -11.56
C LEU A 35 10.05 -4.26 -10.99
N GLN A 36 10.09 -4.40 -9.66
CA GLN A 36 10.62 -5.59 -9.00
C GLN A 36 9.81 -6.87 -9.29
N GLN A 37 8.55 -6.73 -9.70
CA GLN A 37 7.65 -7.82 -10.10
C GLN A 37 7.85 -8.28 -11.55
N SER A 38 8.84 -7.72 -12.26
CA SER A 38 9.16 -8.07 -13.66
C SER A 38 7.98 -7.90 -14.63
N PRO A 39 7.45 -6.66 -14.76
CA PRO A 39 6.29 -6.39 -15.59
C PRO A 39 6.63 -6.50 -17.09
N PRO A 40 5.62 -6.59 -17.99
CA PRO A 40 5.85 -6.61 -19.43
C PRO A 40 6.65 -5.39 -19.90
N SER A 41 7.45 -5.55 -20.97
CA SER A 41 8.44 -4.55 -21.41
C SER A 41 7.88 -3.14 -21.67
N GLU A 42 6.62 -3.01 -22.09
CA GLU A 42 5.96 -1.70 -22.26
C GLU A 42 5.70 -1.04 -20.91
N ARG A 43 5.16 -1.81 -19.95
CA ARG A 43 4.90 -1.34 -18.58
C ARG A 43 6.19 -1.04 -17.84
N HIS A 44 7.22 -1.87 -18.00
CA HIS A 44 8.56 -1.63 -17.47
C HIS A 44 9.10 -0.26 -17.86
N ARG A 45 9.08 0.09 -19.15
CA ARG A 45 9.56 1.39 -19.63
C ARG A 45 8.72 2.54 -19.07
N ALA A 46 7.41 2.36 -18.95
CA ALA A 46 6.54 3.36 -18.35
C ALA A 46 6.89 3.62 -16.88
N LEU A 47 7.14 2.58 -16.10
CA LEU A 47 7.51 2.68 -14.68
C LEU A 47 8.89 3.33 -14.50
N ALA A 48 9.89 2.93 -15.29
CA ALA A 48 11.21 3.56 -15.27
C ALA A 48 11.12 5.05 -15.66
N GLN A 49 10.23 5.39 -16.60
CA GLN A 49 9.96 6.78 -16.96
C GLN A 49 9.27 7.56 -15.82
N THR A 50 8.32 6.95 -15.11
CA THR A 50 7.70 7.56 -13.91
C THR A 50 8.75 7.89 -12.86
N ILE A 51 9.68 6.97 -12.59
CA ILE A 51 10.78 7.21 -11.64
C ILE A 51 11.68 8.35 -12.13
N LYS A 52 12.04 8.35 -13.42
CA LYS A 52 12.87 9.40 -14.02
C LYS A 52 12.23 10.79 -13.88
N VAL A 53 10.93 10.88 -14.15
CA VAL A 53 10.16 12.13 -14.05
C VAL A 53 10.09 12.60 -12.60
N GLY A 54 9.74 11.71 -11.67
CA GLY A 54 9.64 12.06 -10.25
C GLY A 54 10.96 12.59 -9.68
N VAL A 55 12.08 11.91 -9.97
CA VAL A 55 13.41 12.34 -9.55
C VAL A 55 13.83 13.68 -10.18
N THR A 56 13.50 13.90 -11.45
CA THR A 56 13.81 15.17 -12.15
C THR A 56 13.01 16.33 -11.58
N ASN A 57 11.71 16.12 -11.30
CA ASN A 57 10.84 17.13 -10.72
C ASN A 57 11.25 17.47 -9.29
N LEU A 58 11.55 16.46 -8.47
CA LEU A 58 12.12 16.64 -7.12
C LEU A 58 13.38 17.51 -7.16
N GLY A 59 14.33 17.20 -8.06
CA GLY A 59 15.56 17.97 -8.23
C GLY A 59 15.30 19.41 -8.68
N GLY A 60 14.37 19.62 -9.63
CA GLY A 60 14.00 20.94 -10.13
C GLY A 60 13.29 21.82 -9.09
N SER A 61 12.34 21.25 -8.36
CA SER A 61 11.64 21.95 -7.26
C SER A 61 12.62 22.26 -6.12
N ALA A 62 13.53 21.34 -5.78
CA ALA A 62 14.58 21.57 -4.79
C ALA A 62 15.56 22.71 -5.19
N ALA A 63 15.94 22.80 -6.47
CA ALA A 63 16.79 23.88 -6.98
C ALA A 63 16.12 25.25 -6.83
N THR A 64 14.81 25.32 -7.05
CA THR A 64 14.02 26.56 -6.91
C THR A 64 13.99 27.04 -5.46
N LEU A 65 13.96 26.11 -4.50
CA LEU A 65 13.99 26.37 -3.06
C LEU A 65 15.41 26.42 -2.47
N LYS A 66 16.45 26.35 -3.31
CA LYS A 66 17.87 26.35 -2.91
C LYS A 66 18.23 25.22 -1.93
N LEU A 67 17.55 24.08 -2.03
CA LEU A 67 17.83 22.86 -1.26
C LEU A 67 18.91 22.02 -1.96
N SER A 68 20.14 22.53 -1.99
CA SER A 68 21.24 21.97 -2.81
C SER A 68 21.57 20.50 -2.54
N ASP A 69 21.33 20.00 -1.33
CA ASP A 69 21.56 18.59 -1.01
C ASP A 69 20.47 17.67 -1.59
N VAL A 70 19.22 18.14 -1.62
CA VAL A 70 18.10 17.42 -2.24
C VAL A 70 18.22 17.44 -3.76
N GLU A 71 18.58 18.60 -4.32
CA GLU A 71 18.86 18.77 -5.74
C GLU A 71 19.95 17.79 -6.20
N ARG A 72 21.08 17.77 -5.48
CA ARG A 72 22.22 16.90 -5.80
C ARG A 72 21.83 15.42 -5.70
N ALA A 73 21.17 15.02 -4.62
CA ALA A 73 20.74 13.64 -4.42
C ALA A 73 19.76 13.17 -5.51
N SER A 74 18.86 14.06 -5.93
CA SER A 74 17.88 13.77 -6.98
C SER A 74 18.60 13.55 -8.33
N PHE A 75 19.41 14.51 -8.77
CA PHE A 75 20.09 14.35 -10.06
C PHE A 75 21.13 13.23 -10.06
N SER A 76 21.73 12.86 -8.92
CA SER A 76 22.63 11.71 -8.84
C SER A 76 21.93 10.36 -9.03
N ALA A 77 20.60 10.28 -8.89
CA ALA A 77 19.86 9.04 -9.11
C ALA A 77 19.60 8.75 -10.60
N LEU A 78 19.68 9.75 -11.49
CA LEU A 78 19.36 9.59 -12.93
C LEU A 78 20.14 8.48 -13.64
N PRO A 79 21.48 8.32 -13.46
CA PRO A 79 22.23 7.24 -14.10
C PRO A 79 21.76 5.85 -13.66
N PHE A 80 21.27 5.71 -12.43
CA PHE A 80 20.75 4.44 -11.89
C PHE A 80 19.36 4.14 -12.44
N VAL A 81 18.53 5.16 -12.65
CA VAL A 81 17.24 5.02 -13.35
C VAL A 81 17.45 4.59 -14.80
N GLU A 82 18.45 5.15 -15.47
CA GLU A 82 18.80 4.79 -16.84
C GLU A 82 19.33 3.34 -16.94
N ALA A 83 20.09 2.88 -15.96
CA ALA A 83 20.57 1.51 -15.88
C ALA A 83 19.42 0.47 -15.78
N VAL A 84 18.30 0.83 -15.16
CA VAL A 84 17.12 -0.04 -15.03
C VAL A 84 16.05 0.20 -16.12
N GLN A 85 16.29 1.12 -17.06
CA GLN A 85 15.29 1.52 -18.06
C GLN A 85 15.12 0.52 -19.20
N ASP A 86 16.17 -0.23 -19.57
CA ASP A 86 16.10 -1.22 -20.63
C ASP A 86 15.55 -2.56 -20.10
N PRO A 87 14.33 -2.97 -20.51
CA PRO A 87 13.75 -4.26 -20.10
C PRO A 87 14.47 -5.48 -20.70
N SER A 88 15.37 -5.26 -21.66
CA SER A 88 16.14 -6.29 -22.39
C SER A 88 17.55 -6.45 -21.83
N ALA A 89 18.05 -5.44 -21.13
CA ALA A 89 19.27 -5.54 -20.36
C ALA A 89 19.01 -6.49 -19.19
N ARG A 90 19.95 -7.41 -18.90
CA ARG A 90 19.92 -8.15 -17.65
C ARG A 90 20.19 -7.15 -16.54
N ILE A 91 19.15 -6.55 -15.97
CA ILE A 91 19.25 -5.68 -14.82
C ILE A 91 19.97 -6.48 -13.74
N SER A 92 21.17 -6.07 -13.35
CA SER A 92 21.85 -6.70 -12.24
C SER A 92 21.06 -6.37 -10.97
N THR A 93 20.89 -7.33 -10.07
CA THR A 93 20.37 -7.07 -8.72
C THR A 93 21.13 -5.92 -8.05
N ASP A 94 22.42 -5.77 -8.39
CA ASP A 94 23.27 -4.68 -7.92
C ASP A 94 22.81 -3.31 -8.45
N ASP A 95 22.32 -3.20 -9.68
CA ASP A 95 21.84 -1.95 -10.28
C ASP A 95 20.54 -1.49 -9.63
N PHE A 96 19.64 -2.44 -9.35
CA PHE A 96 18.39 -2.18 -8.64
C PHE A 96 18.64 -1.78 -7.17
N ILE A 97 19.51 -2.51 -6.47
CA ILE A 97 19.93 -2.15 -5.10
C ILE A 97 20.60 -0.78 -5.09
N ALA A 98 21.41 -0.46 -6.10
CA ALA A 98 22.04 0.85 -6.22
C ALA A 98 20.99 1.97 -6.40
N LEU A 99 19.95 1.74 -7.21
CA LEU A 99 18.83 2.67 -7.35
C LEU A 99 18.07 2.86 -6.01
N CYS A 100 17.73 1.78 -5.30
CA CYS A 100 17.08 1.88 -3.99
C CYS A 100 17.91 2.69 -2.99
N LYS A 101 19.23 2.45 -2.95
CA LYS A 101 20.16 3.21 -2.10
C LYS A 101 20.17 4.70 -2.46
N GLN A 102 20.16 5.04 -3.74
CA GLN A 102 20.09 6.44 -4.17
C GLN A 102 18.76 7.10 -3.80
N LEU A 103 17.64 6.40 -3.92
CA LEU A 103 16.34 6.91 -3.46
C LEU A 103 16.32 7.13 -1.95
N GLY A 104 16.95 6.24 -1.17
CA GLY A 104 17.17 6.45 0.26
C GLY A 104 18.01 7.70 0.57
N HIS A 105 19.01 8.03 -0.26
CA HIS A 105 19.75 9.28 -0.12
C HIS A 105 18.90 10.53 -0.39
N ILE A 106 17.99 10.48 -1.37
CA ILE A 106 17.03 11.56 -1.65
C ILE A 106 16.13 11.78 -0.44
N HIS A 107 15.58 10.69 0.10
CA HIS A 107 14.73 10.71 1.28
C HIS A 107 15.43 11.31 2.50
N GLY A 108 16.65 10.85 2.80
CA GLY A 108 17.44 11.40 3.89
C GLY A 108 17.81 12.88 3.68
N ALA A 109 18.04 13.31 2.42
CA ALA A 109 18.27 14.72 2.11
C ALA A 109 17.01 15.57 2.31
N LEU A 110 15.85 15.08 1.89
CA LEU A 110 14.55 15.74 2.08
C LEU A 110 14.22 15.91 3.57
N THR A 111 14.43 14.86 4.36
CA THR A 111 14.21 14.89 5.82
C THR A 111 15.11 15.92 6.49
N ARG A 112 16.41 15.97 6.14
CA ARG A 112 17.33 17.00 6.67
C ARG A 112 16.97 18.41 6.22
N ALA A 113 16.49 18.58 4.99
CA ALA A 113 16.22 19.88 4.40
C ALA A 113 14.92 20.52 4.89
N THR A 114 13.91 19.71 5.19
CA THR A 114 12.55 20.20 5.54
C THR A 114 12.17 19.94 6.99
N GLY A 115 12.89 19.06 7.70
CA GLY A 115 12.56 18.65 9.07
C GLY A 115 11.32 17.76 9.16
N VAL A 116 10.70 17.41 8.03
CA VAL A 116 9.58 16.48 7.93
C VAL A 116 10.14 15.10 7.64
N THR A 117 9.79 14.12 8.48
CA THR A 117 10.05 12.72 8.18
C THR A 117 9.11 12.31 7.05
N PHE A 118 9.64 12.04 5.87
CA PHE A 118 8.86 11.56 4.73
C PHE A 118 8.61 10.06 4.88
N GLU A 119 7.95 9.61 5.94
CA GLU A 119 7.79 8.19 6.28
C GLU A 119 7.45 7.32 5.06
N ALA A 120 8.43 6.58 4.54
CA ALA A 120 8.40 5.14 4.72
C ALA A 120 8.94 4.94 6.13
N GLU A 121 8.24 4.23 7.01
CA GLU A 121 8.68 3.93 8.38
C GLU A 121 10.20 3.70 8.45
N ASP A 122 10.92 4.75 8.87
CA ASP A 122 12.31 4.64 9.25
C ASP A 122 12.29 4.15 10.68
N VAL A 123 12.63 2.87 10.82
CA VAL A 123 13.01 2.25 12.08
C VAL A 123 13.96 3.21 12.79
N PRO A 124 13.65 3.65 14.03
CA PRO A 124 14.53 4.56 14.75
C PRO A 124 15.90 3.89 14.85
N ALA A 125 16.94 4.64 14.52
CA ALA A 125 18.33 4.28 14.77
C ALA A 125 18.54 4.05 16.27
N SER A 126 18.18 2.85 16.73
CA SER A 126 18.48 2.33 18.05
C SER A 126 19.76 1.52 17.90
N SER A 127 20.83 2.10 18.45
CA SER A 127 22.02 1.42 19.00
C SER A 127 22.23 -0.04 18.61
N GLU A 128 23.27 -0.26 17.78
CA GLU A 128 24.15 -1.43 17.75
C GLU A 128 23.65 -2.69 18.49
N ASP A 129 22.79 -3.45 17.83
CA ASP A 129 22.88 -4.92 17.85
C ASP A 129 23.05 -5.39 16.40
N PRO A 130 23.92 -6.39 16.14
CA PRO A 130 24.08 -6.90 14.78
C PRO A 130 22.72 -7.38 14.25
N PRO A 131 22.39 -7.10 12.97
CA PRO A 131 21.11 -7.52 12.40
C PRO A 131 20.98 -9.02 12.61
N THR A 132 19.94 -9.44 13.33
CA THR A 132 19.72 -10.86 13.58
C THR A 132 19.26 -11.46 12.25
N MET A 133 20.12 -12.28 11.63
CA MET A 133 19.87 -12.89 10.34
C MET A 133 19.38 -14.32 10.53
N ILE A 134 18.39 -14.73 9.73
CA ILE A 134 17.97 -16.13 9.62
C ILE A 134 18.30 -16.66 8.22
N PRO A 135 18.89 -17.86 8.08
CA PRO A 135 19.06 -18.48 6.78
C PRO A 135 17.72 -18.62 6.06
N THR A 136 17.62 -18.17 4.81
CA THR A 136 16.35 -18.20 4.04
C THR A 136 15.77 -19.61 3.93
N LYS A 137 16.63 -20.64 3.86
CA LYS A 137 16.24 -22.06 3.86
C LYS A 137 15.58 -22.49 5.18
N GLU A 138 16.10 -22.00 6.31
CA GLU A 138 15.54 -22.27 7.62
C GLU A 138 14.17 -21.60 7.75
N PHE A 139 14.08 -20.33 7.34
CA PHE A 139 12.81 -19.60 7.30
C PHE A 139 11.75 -20.30 6.44
N LEU A 140 12.12 -20.78 5.25
CA LEU A 140 11.22 -21.57 4.39
C LEU A 140 10.74 -22.86 5.03
N THR A 141 11.61 -23.53 5.80
CA THR A 141 11.25 -24.76 6.51
C THR A 141 10.23 -24.48 7.61
N LEU A 142 10.42 -23.39 8.36
CA LEU A 142 9.47 -22.93 9.39
C LEU A 142 8.10 -22.59 8.78
N LEU A 143 8.06 -21.83 7.68
CA LEU A 143 6.82 -21.48 7.00
C LEU A 143 6.08 -22.69 6.42
N ARG A 144 6.82 -23.68 5.88
CA ARG A 144 6.23 -24.94 5.40
C ARG A 144 5.63 -25.76 6.54
N GLY A 145 6.31 -25.81 7.69
CA GLY A 145 5.77 -26.44 8.90
C GLY A 145 4.43 -25.82 9.34
N LEU A 146 4.35 -24.49 9.36
CA LEU A 146 3.11 -23.77 9.68
C LEU A 146 1.98 -24.05 8.68
N LYS A 147 2.30 -24.16 7.39
CA LYS A 147 1.32 -24.50 6.34
C LYS A 147 0.74 -25.90 6.55
N ASP A 148 1.59 -26.86 6.90
CA ASP A 148 1.19 -28.26 7.12
C ASP A 148 0.37 -28.43 8.41
N GLU A 149 0.63 -27.61 9.44
CA GLU A 149 -0.16 -27.55 10.68
C GLU A 149 -1.53 -26.87 10.50
N GLY A 150 -1.66 -25.98 9.50
CA GLY A 150 -2.81 -25.07 9.33
C GLY A 150 -3.89 -25.51 8.33
N ILE A 151 -4.03 -26.79 8.00
CA ILE A 151 -5.04 -27.24 7.03
C ILE A 151 -6.47 -27.15 7.61
N THR A 152 -7.10 -25.99 7.49
CA THR A 152 -8.55 -25.90 7.28
C THR A 152 -8.86 -24.82 6.27
N SER A 153 -9.51 -25.20 5.17
CA SER A 153 -9.96 -24.31 4.10
C SER A 153 -11.19 -23.53 4.58
N ASN A 154 -11.08 -22.20 4.64
CA ASN A 154 -12.23 -21.31 4.74
C ASN A 154 -12.14 -20.22 3.66
N ALA A 155 -13.29 -19.82 3.10
CA ALA A 155 -13.35 -18.91 1.95
C ALA A 155 -12.77 -17.51 2.25
N PHE A 156 -12.74 -17.08 3.52
CA PHE A 156 -12.17 -15.82 3.99
C PHE A 156 -10.88 -16.05 4.78
N HIS A 157 -9.94 -16.82 4.23
CA HIS A 157 -8.61 -16.95 4.83
C HIS A 157 -7.66 -15.86 4.34
N ARG A 158 -6.94 -15.29 5.29
CA ARG A 158 -5.73 -14.54 5.00
C ARG A 158 -4.67 -15.56 4.57
N ASN A 159 -3.89 -15.19 3.56
CA ASN A 159 -2.88 -16.06 2.96
C ASN A 159 -1.47 -15.59 3.33
N LEU A 160 -1.26 -15.08 4.56
CA LEU A 160 0.01 -14.44 4.93
C LEU A 160 1.16 -15.44 4.85
N VAL A 161 0.96 -16.65 5.38
CA VAL A 161 1.96 -17.72 5.34
C VAL A 161 2.33 -18.06 3.89
N GLN A 162 1.34 -18.14 2.99
CA GLN A 162 1.60 -18.41 1.58
C GLN A 162 2.33 -17.26 0.88
N THR A 163 1.96 -16.01 1.18
CA THR A 163 2.63 -14.83 0.63
C THR A 163 4.10 -14.79 1.06
N MET A 164 4.38 -14.99 2.36
CA MET A 164 5.75 -15.01 2.86
C MET A 164 6.56 -16.20 2.33
N LEU A 165 5.91 -17.35 2.10
CA LEU A 165 6.53 -18.52 1.48
C LEU A 165 6.93 -18.23 0.03
N ALA A 166 6.02 -17.67 -0.77
CA ALA A 166 6.32 -17.27 -2.15
C ALA A 166 7.43 -16.21 -2.22
N GLN A 167 7.42 -15.25 -1.29
CA GLN A 167 8.46 -14.21 -1.20
C GLN A 167 9.82 -14.80 -0.84
N ALA A 168 9.89 -15.70 0.16
CA ALA A 168 11.12 -16.36 0.57
C ALA A 168 11.66 -17.32 -0.50
N GLU A 169 10.79 -18.00 -1.27
CA GLU A 169 11.19 -18.80 -2.42
C GLU A 169 11.79 -17.91 -3.51
N GLY A 170 11.17 -16.77 -3.81
CA GLY A 170 11.72 -15.78 -4.73
C GLY A 170 13.07 -15.21 -4.29
N LEU A 171 13.30 -15.02 -2.98
CA LEU A 171 14.60 -14.61 -2.44
C LEU A 171 15.66 -15.69 -2.65
N MET A 172 15.33 -16.97 -2.44
CA MET A 172 16.23 -18.10 -2.70
C MET A 172 16.60 -18.22 -4.18
N GLU A 173 15.63 -18.06 -5.10
CA GLU A 173 15.88 -18.07 -6.54
C GLU A 173 16.81 -16.93 -6.98
N ARG A 174 16.76 -15.80 -6.27
CA ARG A 174 17.62 -14.62 -6.49
C ARG A 174 18.98 -14.72 -5.79
N GLY A 175 19.28 -15.84 -5.11
CA GLY A 175 20.56 -16.07 -4.43
C GLY A 175 20.70 -15.41 -3.06
N VAL A 176 19.61 -14.94 -2.46
CA VAL A 176 19.62 -14.36 -1.11
C VAL A 176 19.57 -15.47 -0.07
N GLU A 177 20.72 -15.74 0.56
CA GLU A 177 20.86 -16.85 1.51
C GLU A 177 20.38 -16.54 2.93
N GLN A 178 20.20 -15.26 3.26
CA GLN A 178 19.82 -14.79 4.60
C GLN A 178 18.73 -13.72 4.55
N CYS A 179 17.75 -13.83 5.45
CA CYS A 179 16.72 -12.83 5.69
C CYS A 179 17.03 -12.03 6.95
N ASN A 180 16.77 -10.73 6.91
CA ASN A 180 16.84 -9.87 8.10
C ASN A 180 15.59 -10.09 8.96
N MET A 181 15.75 -10.46 10.23
CA MET A 181 14.62 -10.65 11.15
C MET A 181 13.89 -9.35 11.45
N SER A 182 14.57 -8.20 11.55
CA SER A 182 13.93 -6.90 11.78
C SER A 182 12.95 -6.58 10.65
N SER A 183 13.36 -6.79 9.40
CA SER A 183 12.47 -6.59 8.24
C SER A 183 11.27 -7.55 8.22
N ILE A 184 11.43 -8.77 8.74
CA ILE A 184 10.30 -9.71 8.91
C ILE A 184 9.35 -9.18 10.00
N HIS A 185 9.87 -8.72 11.14
CA HIS A 185 9.06 -8.17 12.22
C HIS A 185 8.30 -6.90 11.80
N GLU A 186 8.98 -5.95 11.16
CA GLU A 186 8.38 -4.73 10.59
C GLU A 186 7.27 -5.06 9.60
N PHE A 187 7.49 -6.06 8.73
CA PHE A 187 6.44 -6.50 7.80
C PHE A 187 5.21 -7.06 8.54
N LEU A 188 5.42 -7.86 9.60
CA LEU A 188 4.32 -8.43 10.37
C LEU A 188 3.56 -7.34 11.15
N GLU A 189 4.26 -6.33 11.67
CA GLU A 189 3.68 -5.18 12.38
C GLU A 189 2.87 -4.30 11.45
N ARG A 190 3.45 -3.83 10.33
CA ARG A 190 2.71 -3.10 9.28
C ARG A 190 1.48 -3.84 8.81
N SER A 191 1.59 -5.16 8.67
CA SER A 191 0.46 -5.96 8.25
C SER A 191 -0.63 -6.03 9.33
N ALA A 192 -0.27 -6.02 10.63
CA ALA A 192 -1.23 -5.90 11.73
C ALA A 192 -1.95 -4.56 11.74
N GLU A 193 -1.21 -3.48 11.56
CA GLU A 193 -1.76 -2.13 11.52
C GLU A 193 -2.69 -1.93 10.33
N GLY A 194 -2.27 -2.37 9.14
CA GLY A 194 -3.10 -2.31 7.93
C GLY A 194 -4.43 -3.06 8.10
N GLU A 195 -4.41 -4.27 8.66
CA GLU A 195 -5.62 -5.03 8.95
C GLU A 195 -6.55 -4.36 9.93
N GLN A 196 -6.00 -3.81 11.02
CA GLN A 196 -6.80 -3.12 12.01
C GLN A 196 -7.41 -1.85 11.42
N GLY A 197 -6.62 -1.06 10.69
CA GLY A 197 -7.11 0.12 9.98
C GLY A 197 -8.21 -0.21 8.97
N PHE A 198 -8.07 -1.32 8.22
CA PHE A 198 -9.13 -1.77 7.31
C PHE A 198 -10.40 -2.17 8.06
N LEU A 199 -10.30 -2.91 9.17
CA LEU A 199 -11.45 -3.25 10.02
C LEU A 199 -12.16 -2.00 10.53
N ASP A 200 -11.40 -1.02 11.03
CA ASP A 200 -11.95 0.21 11.59
C ASP A 200 -12.72 1.00 10.52
N VAL A 201 -12.18 1.12 9.30
CA VAL A 201 -12.87 1.73 8.15
C VAL A 201 -14.15 0.98 7.80
N VAL A 202 -14.10 -0.36 7.76
CA VAL A 202 -15.28 -1.20 7.45
C VAL A 202 -16.38 -1.03 8.49
N GLN A 203 -16.03 -1.04 9.78
CA GLN A 203 -16.98 -0.87 10.88
C GLN A 203 -17.58 0.55 10.92
N GLN A 204 -16.81 1.56 10.53
CA GLN A 204 -17.28 2.94 10.44
C GLN A 204 -18.25 3.14 9.26
N GLU A 205 -17.94 2.58 8.08
CA GLU A 205 -18.64 2.91 6.83
C GLU A 205 -19.87 2.03 6.56
N LEU A 206 -19.88 0.77 7.00
CA LEU A 206 -20.99 -0.16 6.74
C LEU A 206 -22.35 0.28 7.30
N PRO A 207 -22.46 0.85 8.51
CA PRO A 207 -23.74 1.34 9.03
C PRO A 207 -24.35 2.43 8.14
N HIS A 208 -23.50 3.33 7.62
CA HIS A 208 -23.92 4.40 6.72
C HIS A 208 -24.43 3.83 5.39
N LEU A 209 -23.70 2.88 4.79
CA LEU A 209 -24.13 2.22 3.56
C LEU A 209 -25.45 1.45 3.74
N THR A 210 -25.61 0.79 4.88
CA THR A 210 -26.85 0.04 5.21
C THR A 210 -28.06 0.97 5.29
N ALA A 211 -27.89 2.15 5.91
CA ALA A 211 -28.95 3.15 6.01
C ALA A 211 -29.33 3.74 4.63
N ILE A 212 -28.34 4.00 3.77
CA ILE A 212 -28.58 4.51 2.42
C ILE A 212 -29.32 3.46 1.58
N ILE A 213 -28.89 2.20 1.61
CA ILE A 213 -29.54 1.11 0.87
C ILE A 213 -30.98 0.89 1.36
N HIS A 214 -31.23 0.99 2.66
CA HIS A 214 -32.59 0.94 3.21
C HIS A 214 -33.44 2.11 2.68
N THR A 215 -32.89 3.32 2.63
CA THR A 215 -33.58 4.50 2.10
C THR A 215 -33.91 4.37 0.62
N LEU A 216 -32.99 3.81 -0.17
CA LEU A 216 -33.21 3.52 -1.60
C LEU A 216 -34.34 2.49 -1.80
N LYS A 217 -34.42 1.47 -0.92
CA LYS A 217 -35.49 0.47 -0.94
C LYS A 217 -36.86 1.09 -0.68
N THR A 218 -36.96 2.02 0.27
CA THR A 218 -38.23 2.66 0.66
C THR A 218 -38.67 3.78 -0.28
N SER A 219 -37.71 4.46 -0.92
CA SER A 219 -37.95 5.65 -1.75
C SER A 219 -38.14 5.35 -3.24
N GLY A 220 -38.48 4.10 -3.59
CA GLY A 220 -38.41 3.49 -4.93
C GLY A 220 -39.10 4.16 -6.13
N ASP A 221 -39.65 5.37 -5.97
CA ASP A 221 -40.28 6.18 -7.03
C ASP A 221 -39.93 7.69 -6.99
N ALA A 222 -39.18 8.17 -5.99
CA ALA A 222 -38.99 9.61 -5.74
C ALA A 222 -37.60 10.18 -6.09
N LEU A 223 -36.70 9.39 -6.66
CA LEU A 223 -35.33 9.78 -6.99
C LEU A 223 -35.24 10.48 -8.37
N SER A 224 -36.05 11.52 -8.58
CA SER A 224 -35.99 12.37 -9.79
C SER A 224 -34.82 13.36 -9.77
N THR A 225 -34.07 13.42 -8.67
CA THR A 225 -32.85 14.22 -8.51
C THR A 225 -31.68 13.31 -8.15
N PRO A 226 -30.44 13.57 -8.65
CA PRO A 226 -29.25 12.91 -8.17
C PRO A 226 -29.09 13.26 -6.69
N SER A 227 -29.51 12.34 -5.81
CA SER A 227 -29.38 12.54 -4.37
C SER A 227 -27.90 12.55 -4.02
N SER A 228 -27.44 13.62 -3.39
CA SER A 228 -26.09 13.73 -2.83
C SER A 228 -25.72 12.50 -1.98
N ASP A 229 -26.72 11.88 -1.33
CA ASP A 229 -26.54 10.71 -0.49
C ASP A 229 -26.06 9.48 -1.28
N LEU A 230 -26.51 9.35 -2.53
CA LEU A 230 -26.13 8.22 -3.38
C LEU A 230 -24.73 8.41 -3.98
N GLN A 231 -24.37 9.65 -4.31
CA GLN A 231 -23.01 10.00 -4.71
C GLN A 231 -22.02 9.76 -3.56
N ASN A 232 -22.37 10.20 -2.35
CA ASN A 232 -21.61 9.90 -1.13
C ASN A 232 -21.47 8.39 -0.89
N ALA A 233 -22.49 7.58 -1.20
CA ALA A 233 -22.41 6.13 -1.07
C ALA A 233 -21.39 5.52 -2.04
N VAL A 234 -21.34 5.99 -3.29
CA VAL A 234 -20.36 5.54 -4.29
C VAL A 234 -18.93 5.82 -3.81
N GLU A 235 -18.68 7.03 -3.29
CA GLU A 235 -17.38 7.43 -2.75
C GLU A 235 -16.96 6.60 -1.54
N ARG A 236 -17.89 6.34 -0.61
CA ARG A 236 -17.63 5.47 0.55
C ARG A 236 -17.29 4.03 0.16
N VAL A 237 -17.98 3.48 -0.85
CA VAL A 237 -17.64 2.14 -1.36
C VAL A 237 -16.29 2.14 -2.09
N ALA A 238 -15.93 3.22 -2.78
CA ALA A 238 -14.61 3.36 -3.38
C ALA A 238 -13.50 3.42 -2.31
N GLN A 239 -13.74 4.12 -1.20
CA GLN A 239 -12.82 4.14 -0.05
C GLN A 239 -12.66 2.73 0.56
N LEU A 240 -13.76 2.00 0.77
CA LEU A 240 -13.72 0.62 1.27
C LEU A 240 -12.97 -0.33 0.33
N TRP A 241 -13.14 -0.16 -0.98
CA TRP A 241 -12.40 -0.92 -1.98
C TRP A 241 -10.90 -0.63 -1.93
N SER A 242 -10.52 0.66 -1.85
CA SER A 242 -9.11 1.08 -1.72
C SER A 242 -8.47 0.53 -0.45
N ALA A 243 -9.16 0.63 0.69
CA ALA A 243 -8.69 0.07 1.95
C ALA A 243 -8.54 -1.46 1.89
N ALA A 244 -9.48 -2.17 1.25
CA ALA A 244 -9.36 -3.61 1.02
C ALA A 244 -8.18 -3.98 0.11
N GLN A 245 -7.85 -3.12 -0.87
CA GLN A 245 -6.72 -3.31 -1.77
C GLN A 245 -5.38 -3.19 -1.03
N GLN A 246 -5.24 -2.20 -0.14
CA GLN A 246 -4.01 -1.97 0.65
C GLN A 246 -3.62 -3.19 1.48
N VAL A 247 -4.60 -3.92 2.02
CA VAL A 247 -4.38 -5.13 2.82
C VAL A 247 -4.50 -6.43 2.03
N ASN A 248 -4.69 -6.34 0.71
CA ASN A 248 -4.92 -7.46 -0.19
C ASN A 248 -6.07 -8.40 0.26
N ALA A 249 -7.16 -7.84 0.77
CA ALA A 249 -8.37 -8.58 1.14
C ALA A 249 -9.19 -8.89 -0.12
N SER A 250 -8.73 -9.85 -0.94
CA SER A 250 -9.27 -10.09 -2.30
C SER A 250 -10.78 -10.32 -2.34
N HIS A 251 -11.35 -11.02 -1.34
CA HIS A 251 -12.80 -11.24 -1.25
C HIS A 251 -13.59 -9.95 -0.96
N ALA A 252 -13.06 -9.09 -0.10
CA ALA A 252 -13.66 -7.78 0.18
C ALA A 252 -13.55 -6.85 -1.04
N MET A 253 -12.41 -6.86 -1.74
CA MET A 253 -12.22 -6.10 -2.98
C MET A 253 -13.27 -6.48 -4.05
N LEU A 254 -13.47 -7.78 -4.29
CA LEU A 254 -14.48 -8.24 -5.26
C LEU A 254 -15.89 -7.80 -4.88
N PHE A 255 -16.22 -7.88 -3.58
CA PHE A 255 -17.52 -7.46 -3.07
C PHE A 255 -17.73 -5.95 -3.25
N PHE A 256 -16.81 -5.11 -2.79
CA PHE A 256 -16.93 -3.65 -2.89
C PHE A 256 -16.90 -3.16 -4.33
N MET A 257 -16.12 -3.79 -5.22
CA MET A 257 -16.16 -3.48 -6.65
C MET A 257 -17.54 -3.78 -7.27
N GLY A 258 -18.15 -4.90 -6.87
CA GLY A 258 -19.51 -5.26 -7.30
C GLY A 258 -20.55 -4.28 -6.76
N LEU A 259 -20.44 -3.87 -5.50
CA LEU A 259 -21.32 -2.89 -4.87
C LEU A 259 -21.17 -1.50 -5.50
N HIS A 260 -19.94 -1.05 -5.76
CA HIS A 260 -19.66 0.21 -6.44
C HIS A 260 -20.29 0.24 -7.83
N SER A 261 -20.12 -0.84 -8.59
CA SER A 261 -20.74 -1.00 -9.91
C SER A 261 -22.27 -0.96 -9.83
N PHE A 262 -22.85 -1.63 -8.84
CA PHE A 262 -24.30 -1.59 -8.60
C PHE A 262 -24.78 -0.17 -8.29
N LEU A 263 -24.15 0.52 -7.34
CA LEU A 263 -24.54 1.88 -6.95
C LEU A 263 -24.38 2.87 -8.10
N THR A 264 -23.33 2.72 -8.92
CA THR A 264 -23.09 3.54 -10.11
C THR A 264 -24.18 3.32 -11.18
N ILE A 265 -24.67 2.09 -11.35
CA ILE A 265 -25.79 1.82 -12.27
C ILE A 265 -27.09 2.43 -11.74
N VAL A 266 -27.30 2.38 -10.42
CA VAL A 266 -28.47 2.99 -9.77
C VAL A 266 -28.43 4.52 -9.82
N THR A 267 -27.26 5.15 -9.64
CA THR A 267 -27.10 6.62 -9.77
C THR A 267 -27.35 7.13 -11.18
N GLN A 268 -26.99 6.35 -12.21
CA GLN A 268 -27.10 6.76 -13.62
C GLN A 268 -28.49 6.52 -14.24
N HIS A 269 -29.52 6.29 -13.42
CA HIS A 269 -30.95 6.21 -13.79
C HIS A 269 -31.37 5.14 -14.80
N ARG A 270 -30.67 4.00 -14.91
CA ARG A 270 -31.02 2.99 -15.95
C ARG A 270 -31.87 1.80 -15.52
N VAL A 271 -32.18 1.60 -14.23
CA VAL A 271 -32.89 0.38 -13.80
C VAL A 271 -33.79 0.62 -12.57
N VAL A 272 -35.07 0.25 -12.69
CA VAL A 272 -35.95 0.05 -11.53
C VAL A 272 -35.51 -1.23 -10.82
N VAL A 273 -34.94 -1.10 -9.63
CA VAL A 273 -34.46 -2.23 -8.84
C VAL A 273 -35.58 -2.70 -7.90
N GLY A 274 -36.01 -3.96 -8.03
CA GLY A 274 -37.01 -4.54 -7.14
C GLY A 274 -36.50 -4.68 -5.70
N ALA A 275 -37.40 -4.54 -4.72
CA ALA A 275 -37.10 -4.59 -3.28
C ALA A 275 -36.29 -5.82 -2.85
N THR A 276 -36.52 -6.97 -3.48
CA THR A 276 -35.81 -8.23 -3.21
C THR A 276 -34.31 -8.17 -3.48
N ARG A 277 -33.85 -7.31 -4.41
CA ARG A 277 -32.42 -7.13 -4.69
C ARG A 277 -31.75 -6.29 -3.61
N TYR A 278 -32.44 -5.30 -3.06
CA TYR A 278 -31.94 -4.52 -1.93
C TYR A 278 -31.80 -5.39 -0.67
N ASP A 279 -32.77 -6.28 -0.41
CA ASP A 279 -32.68 -7.26 0.69
C ASP A 279 -31.47 -8.19 0.53
N ALA A 280 -31.23 -8.68 -0.69
CA ALA A 280 -30.07 -9.50 -0.98
C ALA A 280 -28.74 -8.76 -0.80
N ILE A 281 -28.68 -7.46 -1.13
CA ILE A 281 -27.48 -6.63 -0.92
C ILE A 281 -27.25 -6.39 0.56
N GLN A 282 -28.29 -6.05 1.33
CA GLN A 282 -28.17 -5.90 2.79
C GLN A 282 -27.68 -7.19 3.45
N SER A 283 -28.28 -8.33 3.11
CA SER A 283 -27.83 -9.62 3.64
C SER A 283 -26.38 -9.94 3.27
N ARG A 284 -25.93 -9.57 2.06
CA ARG A 284 -24.53 -9.75 1.65
C ARG A 284 -23.57 -8.79 2.33
N LEU A 285 -23.99 -7.55 2.65
CA LEU A 285 -23.20 -6.60 3.43
C LEU A 285 -22.92 -7.17 4.83
N ASP A 286 -23.96 -7.67 5.51
CA ASP A 286 -23.83 -8.27 6.84
C ASP A 286 -22.92 -9.51 6.82
N GLN A 287 -23.09 -10.38 5.82
CA GLN A 287 -22.22 -11.55 5.63
C GLN A 287 -20.78 -11.17 5.33
N ASN A 288 -20.57 -10.09 4.58
CA ASN A 288 -19.25 -9.60 4.23
C ASN A 288 -18.51 -9.06 5.46
N LEU A 289 -19.19 -8.32 6.35
CA LEU A 289 -18.63 -7.87 7.62
C LEU A 289 -18.12 -9.04 8.47
N VAL A 290 -18.97 -10.05 8.70
CA VAL A 290 -18.58 -11.25 9.45
C VAL A 290 -17.42 -11.99 8.76
N GLY A 291 -17.38 -11.97 7.43
CA GLY A 291 -16.26 -12.52 6.65
C GLY A 291 -14.95 -11.76 6.86
N ILE A 292 -15.01 -10.42 6.88
CA ILE A 292 -13.86 -9.53 7.09
C ILE A 292 -13.32 -9.67 8.52
N GLU A 293 -14.18 -9.71 9.53
CA GLU A 293 -13.78 -9.94 10.93
C GLU A 293 -13.03 -11.27 11.08
N LYS A 294 -13.60 -12.35 10.53
CA LYS A 294 -12.93 -13.66 10.51
C LYS A 294 -11.61 -13.63 9.74
N TRP A 295 -11.55 -12.91 8.63
CA TRP A 295 -10.32 -12.76 7.85
C TRP A 295 -9.21 -12.09 8.67
N ALA A 296 -9.54 -11.03 9.42
CA ALA A 296 -8.58 -10.34 10.28
C ALA A 296 -8.14 -11.20 11.48
N ASP A 297 -9.07 -11.97 12.07
CA ASP A 297 -8.75 -12.93 13.14
C ASP A 297 -7.81 -14.04 12.64
N ASN A 298 -8.08 -14.60 11.46
CA ASN A 298 -7.19 -15.57 10.81
C ASN A 298 -5.81 -14.96 10.60
N GLY A 299 -5.76 -13.72 10.15
CA GLY A 299 -4.53 -12.96 10.01
C GLY A 299 -3.73 -12.81 11.30
N ARG A 300 -4.41 -12.45 12.39
CA ARG A 300 -3.82 -12.36 13.72
C ARG A 300 -3.24 -13.71 14.16
N MET A 301 -3.95 -14.80 13.93
CA MET A 301 -3.48 -16.15 14.25
C MET A 301 -2.24 -16.53 13.42
N GLU A 302 -2.24 -16.27 12.10
CA GLU A 302 -1.09 -16.52 11.23
C GLU A 302 0.15 -15.73 11.68
N ARG A 303 0.02 -14.43 11.95
CA ARG A 303 1.12 -13.60 12.47
C ARG A 303 1.69 -14.16 13.77
N MET A 304 0.81 -14.51 14.72
CA MET A 304 1.24 -15.05 16.01
C MET A 304 1.94 -16.40 15.84
N ALA A 305 1.50 -17.23 14.88
CA ALA A 305 2.17 -18.49 14.57
C ALA A 305 3.57 -18.25 13.98
N ILE A 306 3.71 -17.30 13.05
CA ILE A 306 4.99 -16.91 12.45
C ILE A 306 5.94 -16.37 13.54
N GLN A 307 5.48 -15.45 14.39
CA GLN A 307 6.28 -14.89 15.47
C GLN A 307 6.78 -15.95 16.47
N ARG A 308 6.01 -17.01 16.71
CA ARG A 308 6.42 -18.11 17.61
C ARG A 308 7.50 -19.01 17.02
N VAL A 309 7.52 -19.20 15.71
CA VAL A 309 8.50 -20.09 15.05
C VAL A 309 9.79 -19.36 14.69
N LEU A 310 9.77 -18.03 14.64
CA LEU A 310 10.97 -17.23 14.45
C LEU A 310 11.91 -17.41 15.67
N PRO A 311 13.23 -17.57 15.45
CA PRO A 311 14.19 -17.63 16.53
C PRO A 311 14.11 -16.35 17.37
N CYS A 312 14.07 -16.47 18.70
CA CYS A 312 14.22 -15.29 19.55
C CYS A 312 15.59 -14.64 19.27
N ALA A 313 15.60 -13.32 19.08
CA ALA A 313 16.85 -12.57 19.09
C ALA A 313 17.60 -12.86 20.41
N PRO A 314 18.92 -13.12 20.37
CA PRO A 314 19.73 -13.36 21.55
C PRO A 314 19.78 -12.17 22.50
#